data_AF-A0A7C9A7W6-F1
#
_entry.id   AF-A0A7C9A7W6-F1
#
_cell.length_a   1.000
_cell.length_b   1.000
_cell.length_c   1.000
_cell.angle_alpha   90.00
_cell.angle_beta   90.00
_cell.angle_gamma   90.00
#
_symmetry.space_group_name_H-M   'P 1'
#
loop_
_entity.id
_entity.type
_entity.pdbx_description
1 polymer ?
#
loop_
_entity_poly.entity_id
_entity_poly.type
_entity_poly.pdbx_seq_one_letter_code
_entity_poly.pdbx_strand_id
1 'polypeptide(L)'
;REMPQICTFATLSPIPGFMRWLLSKLAYQSKLAEAETLAMPCSSKGSAGFIFRENLLTAGEERAILDAAGESISGKNGMEVLLNLLKSPNHDWTKSDGLVSVLKPILMRLCARYLLQEKKRGKALDPVANFHLQNGAVVERLNWMADRSEKGLSQSAGIMVNYVYKLDSIEENAQSYFSTGRINAAEDLQRLIQQT
;
A
#
# COMPACT_ATOMS: atom_id res chain seq x y z
N ARG A 1 16.92 30.86 -17.14
CA ARG A 1 16.97 29.42 -16.78
C ARG A 1 18.32 28.88 -17.26
N GLU A 2 19.04 28.15 -16.42
CA GLU A 2 20.41 27.66 -16.73
C GLU A 2 20.44 26.45 -17.68
N MET A 3 19.38 25.63 -17.70
CA MET A 3 19.27 24.43 -18.55
C MET A 3 17.90 24.38 -19.25
N PRO A 4 17.71 25.07 -20.39
CA PRO A 4 16.41 25.22 -21.05
C PRO A 4 15.83 23.92 -21.62
N GLN A 5 16.66 22.90 -21.86
CA GLN A 5 16.27 21.60 -22.38
C GLN A 5 15.67 20.64 -21.34
N ILE A 6 15.74 20.98 -20.04
CA ILE A 6 15.20 20.13 -18.97
C ILE A 6 13.74 20.51 -18.72
N CYS A 7 12.84 19.64 -19.20
CA CYS A 7 11.39 19.85 -19.09
C CYS A 7 10.70 18.88 -18.12
N THR A 8 11.43 17.93 -17.54
CA THR A 8 10.90 16.90 -16.64
C THR A 8 11.72 16.86 -15.36
N PHE A 9 11.04 16.93 -14.23
CA PHE A 9 11.66 16.85 -12.91
C PHE A 9 11.02 15.71 -12.14
N ALA A 10 11.82 14.97 -11.37
CA ALA A 10 11.33 13.85 -10.59
C ALA A 10 11.91 13.88 -9.18
N THR A 11 11.17 13.34 -8.22
CA THR A 11 11.64 13.12 -6.85
C THR A 11 11.86 11.64 -6.60
N LEU A 12 12.61 11.31 -5.54
CA LEU A 12 12.61 9.98 -4.93
C LEU A 12 12.15 10.15 -3.48
N SER A 13 10.88 9.90 -3.22
CA SER A 13 10.20 10.31 -1.98
C SER A 13 9.83 9.10 -1.09
N PRO A 14 9.90 9.25 0.25
CA PRO A 14 9.46 8.21 1.18
C PRO A 14 7.93 8.09 1.23
N ILE A 15 7.44 6.99 1.80
CA ILE A 15 5.99 6.71 1.96
C ILE A 15 5.69 6.41 3.44
N PRO A 16 5.80 7.42 4.33
CA PRO A 16 5.92 7.22 5.77
C PRO A 16 4.73 6.53 6.45
N GLY A 17 3.54 6.53 5.82
CA GLY A 17 2.32 5.97 6.40
C GLY A 17 1.97 4.55 5.94
N PHE A 18 2.67 3.98 4.95
CA PHE A 18 2.24 2.75 4.28
C PHE A 18 2.18 1.55 5.22
N MET A 19 3.27 1.24 5.93
CA MET A 19 3.30 0.07 6.84
C MET A 19 2.31 0.21 7.99
N ARG A 20 2.17 1.41 8.55
CA ARG A 20 1.18 1.68 9.60
C ARG A 20 -0.25 1.41 9.10
N TRP A 21 -0.57 1.87 7.89
CA TRP A 21 -1.87 1.61 7.27
C TRP A 21 -2.09 0.11 7.05
N LEU A 22 -1.12 -0.59 6.47
CA LEU A 22 -1.24 -2.00 6.14
C LEU A 22 -1.41 -2.87 7.39
N LEU A 23 -0.54 -2.68 8.39
CA LEU A 23 -0.60 -3.42 9.66
C LEU A 23 -1.92 -3.17 10.40
N SER A 24 -2.41 -1.93 10.38
CA SER A 24 -3.71 -1.57 10.98
C SER A 24 -4.87 -2.27 10.29
N LYS A 25 -4.88 -2.28 8.94
CA LYS A 25 -5.90 -2.98 8.15
C LYS A 25 -5.90 -4.49 8.40
N LEU A 26 -4.73 -5.13 8.35
CA LEU A 26 -4.60 -6.56 8.61
C LEU A 26 -5.05 -6.92 10.03
N ALA A 27 -4.62 -6.16 11.04
CA ALA A 27 -5.01 -6.38 12.43
C ALA A 27 -6.52 -6.19 12.65
N TYR A 28 -7.13 -5.21 11.98
CA TYR A 28 -8.58 -4.99 12.05
C TYR A 28 -9.35 -6.18 11.46
N GLN A 29 -8.97 -6.66 10.27
CA GLN A 29 -9.62 -7.80 9.63
C GLN A 29 -9.45 -9.10 10.45
N SER A 30 -8.27 -9.31 11.05
CA SER A 30 -8.02 -10.45 11.94
C SER A 30 -8.96 -10.44 13.15
N LYS A 31 -9.15 -9.29 13.80
CA LYS A 31 -10.05 -9.18 14.96
C LYS A 31 -11.51 -9.44 14.59
N LEU A 32 -11.95 -8.99 13.42
CA LEU A 32 -13.30 -9.26 12.92
C LEU A 32 -13.53 -10.76 12.68
N ALA A 33 -12.53 -11.46 12.13
CA ALA A 33 -12.60 -12.90 11.93
C ALA A 33 -12.71 -13.69 13.24
N GLU A 34 -11.97 -13.28 14.28
CA GLU A 34 -12.03 -13.91 15.60
C GLU A 34 -13.37 -13.69 16.31
N ALA A 35 -13.90 -12.47 16.26
CA ALA A 35 -15.19 -12.13 16.88
C ALA A 35 -16.34 -12.94 16.29
N GLU A 36 -16.34 -13.20 14.98
CA GLU A 36 -17.35 -14.04 14.32
C GLU A 36 -17.19 -15.52 14.63
N THR A 37 -15.97 -16.01 14.82
CA THR A 37 -15.75 -17.42 15.20
C THR A 37 -16.26 -17.70 16.62
N LEU A 38 -16.20 -16.69 17.51
CA LEU A 38 -16.71 -16.76 18.88
C LEU A 38 -18.22 -16.51 18.98
N ALA A 39 -18.79 -15.76 18.03
CA ALA A 39 -20.23 -15.54 17.94
C ALA A 39 -20.90 -16.71 17.22
N MET A 40 -21.46 -17.66 17.99
CA MET A 40 -22.41 -18.65 17.45
C MET A 40 -23.48 -17.96 16.58
N PRO A 41 -23.97 -18.58 15.48
CA PRO A 41 -24.97 -17.97 14.62
C PRO A 41 -26.34 -17.98 15.31
N CYS A 42 -26.54 -17.09 16.28
CA CYS A 42 -27.86 -16.79 16.81
C CYS A 42 -28.58 -15.90 15.80
N SER A 43 -29.59 -16.48 15.16
CA SER A 43 -30.53 -15.81 14.28
C SER A 43 -31.20 -14.62 14.97
N SER A 44 -30.67 -13.41 14.77
CA SER A 44 -31.43 -12.17 14.89
C SER A 44 -30.97 -11.16 13.84
N LYS A 45 -31.78 -11.05 12.80
CA LYS A 45 -31.74 -9.94 11.84
C LYS A 45 -32.02 -8.65 12.60
N GLY A 46 -30.99 -7.92 13.01
CA GLY A 46 -31.18 -6.67 13.73
C GLY A 46 -29.90 -5.86 13.82
N SER A 47 -29.76 -4.88 12.92
CA SER A 47 -28.74 -3.82 12.90
C SER A 47 -27.28 -4.30 12.80
N ALA A 48 -26.96 -5.02 11.72
CA ALA A 48 -25.59 -5.11 11.24
C ALA A 48 -25.19 -3.72 10.72
N GLY A 49 -24.68 -2.85 11.60
CA GLY A 49 -23.84 -1.74 11.15
C GLY A 49 -22.79 -2.36 10.24
N PHE A 50 -22.83 -2.03 8.95
CA PHE A 50 -22.11 -2.72 7.88
C PHE A 50 -20.69 -3.11 8.32
N ILE A 51 -20.48 -4.36 8.75
CA ILE A 51 -19.16 -4.87 9.09
C ILE A 51 -18.43 -4.98 7.76
N PHE A 52 -17.63 -3.97 7.43
CA PHE A 52 -16.89 -3.95 6.17
C PHE A 52 -15.73 -4.94 6.25
N ARG A 53 -16.01 -6.16 5.79
CA ARG A 53 -15.00 -7.18 5.53
C ARG A 53 -14.30 -6.86 4.23
N GLU A 54 -12.97 -6.89 4.27
CA GLU A 54 -12.11 -6.65 3.14
C GLU A 54 -10.98 -7.67 3.17
N ASN A 55 -10.86 -8.48 2.14
CA ASN A 55 -9.68 -9.31 1.95
C ASN A 55 -8.64 -8.50 1.15
N LEU A 56 -7.46 -8.29 1.74
CA LEU A 56 -6.37 -7.57 1.09
C LEU A 56 -5.58 -8.45 0.12
N LEU A 57 -5.72 -9.77 0.24
CA LEU A 57 -5.02 -10.76 -0.57
C LEU A 57 -5.98 -11.39 -1.57
N THR A 58 -5.50 -11.59 -2.78
CA THR A 58 -6.14 -12.52 -3.72
C THR A 58 -5.92 -13.96 -3.24
N ALA A 59 -6.74 -14.91 -3.70
CA ALA A 59 -6.57 -16.31 -3.36
C ALA A 59 -5.19 -16.86 -3.75
N GLY A 60 -4.63 -16.40 -4.88
CA GLY A 60 -3.29 -16.79 -5.33
C GLY A 60 -2.18 -16.24 -4.43
N GLU A 61 -2.29 -14.99 -3.99
CA GLU A 61 -1.33 -14.37 -3.07
C GLU A 61 -1.39 -15.01 -1.67
N GLU A 62 -2.59 -15.30 -1.18
CA GLU A 62 -2.77 -16.02 0.09
C GLU A 62 -2.09 -17.39 0.03
N ARG A 63 -2.33 -18.16 -1.03
CA ARG A 63 -1.68 -19.45 -1.22
C ARG A 63 -0.15 -19.32 -1.26
N ALA A 64 0.36 -18.37 -2.04
CA ALA A 64 1.80 -18.15 -2.18
C ALA A 64 2.47 -17.76 -0.85
N ILE A 65 1.82 -16.93 -0.03
CA ILE A 65 2.32 -16.57 1.29
C ILE A 65 2.37 -17.80 2.21
N LEU A 66 1.29 -18.58 2.26
CA LEU A 66 1.22 -19.77 3.12
C LEU A 66 2.30 -20.80 2.73
N ASP A 67 2.50 -21.03 1.44
CA ASP A 67 3.51 -21.96 0.92
C ASP A 67 4.94 -21.46 1.24
N ALA A 68 5.21 -20.17 1.12
CA ALA A 68 6.55 -19.60 1.37
C ALA A 68 6.88 -19.43 2.86
N ALA A 69 5.87 -19.18 3.70
CA ALA A 69 6.03 -19.04 5.15
C ALA A 69 6.29 -20.39 5.84
N GLY A 70 5.75 -21.49 5.28
CA GLY A 70 5.83 -22.82 5.86
C GLY A 70 5.21 -22.89 7.25
N GLU A 71 5.59 -23.92 8.02
CA GLU A 71 5.08 -24.12 9.40
C GLU A 71 5.72 -23.18 10.44
N SER A 72 6.78 -22.46 10.05
CA SER A 72 7.56 -21.63 10.98
C SER A 72 6.86 -20.33 11.41
N ILE A 73 5.85 -19.88 10.65
CA ILE A 73 5.10 -18.66 10.95
C ILE A 73 3.64 -19.03 11.22
N SER A 74 3.22 -18.88 12.47
CA SER A 74 1.85 -19.15 12.89
C SER A 74 0.87 -18.14 12.27
N GLY A 75 -0.29 -18.63 11.82
CA GLY A 75 -1.44 -17.82 11.41
C GLY A 75 -2.57 -18.71 10.90
N LYS A 76 -3.83 -18.31 11.14
CA LYS A 76 -5.03 -19.08 10.75
C LYS A 76 -5.36 -18.91 9.26
N ASN A 77 -4.88 -17.84 8.63
CA ASN A 77 -5.08 -17.51 7.21
C ASN A 77 -3.91 -16.66 6.68
N GLY A 78 -3.88 -16.41 5.37
CA GLY A 78 -2.77 -15.67 4.74
C GLY A 78 -2.61 -14.24 5.23
N MET A 79 -3.69 -13.54 5.62
CA MET A 79 -3.61 -12.17 6.16
C MET A 79 -2.95 -12.14 7.54
N GLU A 80 -3.23 -13.13 8.39
CA GLU A 80 -2.59 -13.25 9.70
C GLU A 80 -1.10 -13.62 9.57
N VAL A 81 -0.76 -14.52 8.64
CA VAL A 81 0.63 -14.85 8.32
C VAL A 81 1.37 -13.61 7.79
N LEU A 82 0.76 -12.84 6.88
CA LEU A 82 1.32 -11.59 6.39
C LEU A 82 1.53 -10.57 7.51
N LEU A 83 0.55 -10.41 8.41
CA LEU A 83 0.66 -9.53 9.56
C LEU A 83 1.84 -9.91 10.44
N ASN A 84 1.98 -11.19 10.77
CA ASN A 84 3.04 -11.69 11.64
C ASN A 84 4.43 -11.55 11.01
N LEU A 85 4.55 -11.82 9.70
CA LEU A 85 5.76 -11.57 8.92
C LEU A 85 6.20 -10.11 8.98
N LEU A 86 5.27 -9.19 8.70
CA LEU A 86 5.57 -7.76 8.59
C LEU A 86 5.73 -7.05 9.93
N LYS A 87 5.17 -7.60 11.02
CA LYS A 87 5.27 -7.05 12.37
C LYS A 87 6.59 -7.42 13.06
N SER A 88 7.37 -8.37 12.51
CA SER A 88 8.67 -8.74 13.07
C SER A 88 9.60 -7.52 13.13
N PRO A 89 10.13 -7.15 14.31
CA PRO A 89 10.90 -5.92 14.49
C PRO A 89 12.21 -5.92 13.69
N ASN A 90 12.80 -7.09 13.48
CA ASN A 90 14.08 -7.24 12.78
C ASN A 90 13.92 -7.32 11.25
N HIS A 91 12.69 -7.27 10.74
CA HIS A 91 12.39 -7.41 9.31
C HIS A 91 13.04 -8.64 8.69
N ASP A 92 13.08 -9.77 9.42
CA ASP A 92 13.80 -10.99 9.02
C ASP A 92 13.32 -11.58 7.68
N TRP A 93 12.08 -11.28 7.29
CA TRP A 93 11.54 -11.62 5.97
C TRP A 93 12.39 -11.10 4.82
N THR A 94 13.15 -10.02 5.02
CA THR A 94 14.07 -9.44 4.02
C THR A 94 15.31 -10.32 3.74
N LYS A 95 15.62 -11.27 4.63
CA LYS A 95 16.78 -12.17 4.53
C LYS A 95 16.49 -13.44 3.74
N SER A 96 15.22 -13.74 3.47
CA SER A 96 14.80 -14.93 2.73
C SER A 96 14.38 -14.54 1.32
N ASP A 97 15.15 -14.97 0.31
CA ASP A 97 14.82 -14.72 -1.09
C ASP A 97 13.45 -15.30 -1.47
N GLY A 98 13.09 -16.45 -0.88
CA GLY A 98 11.76 -17.05 -1.04
C GLY A 98 10.64 -16.12 -0.60
N LEU A 99 10.73 -15.60 0.64
CA LEU A 99 9.73 -14.67 1.17
C LEU A 99 9.72 -13.34 0.41
N VAL A 100 10.89 -12.79 0.08
CA VAL A 100 11.00 -11.54 -0.69
C VAL A 100 10.34 -11.68 -2.07
N SER A 101 10.50 -12.82 -2.75
CA SER A 101 9.93 -13.06 -4.07
C SER A 101 8.40 -13.05 -4.07
N VAL A 102 7.79 -13.54 -2.99
CA VAL A 102 6.33 -13.56 -2.79
C VAL A 102 5.82 -12.23 -2.27
N LEU A 103 6.50 -11.61 -1.31
CA LEU A 103 6.06 -10.37 -0.68
C LEU A 103 6.17 -9.16 -1.60
N LYS A 104 7.17 -9.12 -2.48
CA LYS A 104 7.40 -7.99 -3.40
C LYS A 104 6.14 -7.64 -4.22
N PRO A 105 5.55 -8.53 -5.04
CA PRO A 105 4.38 -8.17 -5.85
C PRO A 105 3.19 -7.74 -4.99
N ILE A 106 2.97 -8.40 -3.84
CA ILE A 106 1.87 -8.11 -2.92
C ILE A 106 2.02 -6.71 -2.31
N LEU A 107 3.20 -6.40 -1.76
CA LEU A 107 3.48 -5.11 -1.14
C LEU A 107 3.49 -3.97 -2.15
N MET A 108 3.99 -4.21 -3.37
CA MET A 108 3.95 -3.21 -4.44
C MET A 108 2.51 -2.88 -4.86
N ARG A 109 1.64 -3.90 -4.99
CA ARG A 109 0.22 -3.71 -5.28
C ARG A 109 -0.50 -2.96 -4.17
N LEU A 110 -0.31 -3.38 -2.93
CA LEU A 110 -0.94 -2.74 -1.77
C LEU A 110 -0.42 -1.30 -1.57
N CYS A 111 0.85 -1.03 -1.87
CA CYS A 111 1.41 0.31 -1.83
C CYS A 111 0.81 1.21 -2.93
N ALA A 112 0.63 0.69 -4.15
CA ALA A 112 -0.07 1.41 -5.22
C ALA A 112 -1.50 1.75 -4.82
N ARG A 113 -2.23 0.79 -4.24
CA ARG A 113 -3.57 1.02 -3.67
C ARG A 113 -3.54 2.11 -2.60
N TYR A 114 -2.61 2.05 -1.65
CA TYR A 114 -2.45 3.04 -0.58
C TYR A 114 -2.27 4.46 -1.11
N LEU A 115 -1.44 4.64 -2.14
CA LEU A 115 -1.19 5.96 -2.73
C LEU A 115 -2.36 6.47 -3.59
N LEU A 116 -3.01 5.59 -4.35
CA LEU A 116 -3.96 6.01 -5.40
C LEU A 116 -5.42 6.01 -4.92
N GLN A 117 -5.81 5.03 -4.10
CA GLN A 117 -7.21 4.78 -3.73
C GLN A 117 -7.55 5.21 -2.31
N GLU A 118 -6.63 5.05 -1.35
CA GLU A 118 -6.93 5.40 0.05
C GLU A 118 -6.93 6.92 0.24
N LYS A 119 -8.00 7.44 0.85
CA LYS A 119 -8.22 8.89 1.00
C LYS A 119 -8.42 9.31 2.44
N LYS A 120 -8.04 10.55 2.74
CA LYS A 120 -8.42 11.31 3.95
C LYS A 120 -9.04 12.63 3.53
N ARG A 121 -10.31 12.85 3.89
CA ARG A 121 -11.08 14.06 3.51
C ARG A 121 -11.04 14.33 1.98
N GLY A 122 -11.20 13.27 1.19
CA GLY A 122 -11.21 13.35 -0.28
C GLY A 122 -9.82 13.53 -0.95
N LYS A 123 -8.73 13.56 -0.19
CA LYS A 123 -7.35 13.70 -0.69
C LYS A 123 -6.52 12.45 -0.39
N ALA A 124 -5.34 12.31 -0.99
CA ALA A 124 -4.43 11.19 -0.75
C ALA A 124 -4.19 11.00 0.76
N LEU A 125 -4.23 9.76 1.22
CA LEU A 125 -4.03 9.44 2.64
C LEU A 125 -2.59 9.72 3.09
N ASP A 126 -1.61 9.46 2.23
CA ASP A 126 -0.20 9.71 2.51
C ASP A 126 0.12 11.23 2.46
N PRO A 127 0.77 11.80 3.48
CA PRO A 127 1.05 13.23 3.53
C PRO A 127 2.07 13.68 2.47
N VAL A 128 3.04 12.84 2.11
CA VAL A 128 4.07 13.16 1.11
C VAL A 128 3.46 13.10 -0.29
N ALA A 129 2.62 12.10 -0.56
CA ALA A 129 1.81 12.04 -1.76
C ALA A 129 0.93 13.28 -1.90
N ASN A 130 0.20 13.63 -0.84
CA ASN A 130 -0.66 14.81 -0.86
C ASN A 130 0.13 16.08 -1.18
N PHE A 131 1.33 16.27 -0.61
CA PHE A 131 2.20 17.41 -0.93
C PHE A 131 2.58 17.47 -2.42
N HIS A 132 3.07 16.36 -3.00
CA HIS A 132 3.49 16.36 -4.40
C HIS A 132 2.31 16.55 -5.36
N LEU A 133 1.17 15.93 -5.05
CA LEU A 133 -0.05 16.01 -5.86
C LEU A 133 -0.69 17.42 -5.83
N GLN A 134 -0.64 18.11 -4.68
CA GLN A 134 -1.05 19.52 -4.60
C GLN A 134 -0.21 20.42 -5.51
N ASN A 135 1.05 20.04 -5.75
CA ASN A 135 1.95 20.75 -6.64
C ASN A 135 1.89 20.24 -8.10
N GLY A 136 0.90 19.42 -8.45
CA GLY A 136 0.67 18.98 -9.84
C GLY A 136 1.55 17.82 -10.31
N ALA A 137 2.18 17.08 -9.39
CA ALA A 137 2.95 15.90 -9.77
C ALA A 137 2.08 14.72 -10.18
N VAL A 138 2.67 13.80 -10.94
CA VAL A 138 2.11 12.49 -11.30
C VAL A 138 2.81 11.41 -10.47
N VAL A 139 2.07 10.42 -9.98
CA VAL A 139 2.65 9.24 -9.33
C VAL A 139 3.21 8.30 -10.40
N GLU A 140 4.53 8.31 -10.60
CA GLU A 140 5.12 7.68 -11.78
C GLU A 140 5.56 6.24 -11.52
N ARG A 141 6.35 5.99 -10.47
CA ARG A 141 6.98 4.68 -10.26
C ARG A 141 7.17 4.36 -8.79
N LEU A 142 6.83 3.13 -8.41
CA LEU A 142 7.23 2.54 -7.13
C LEU A 142 8.59 1.86 -7.27
N ASN A 143 9.47 2.08 -6.30
CA ASN A 143 10.83 1.55 -6.28
C ASN A 143 10.98 0.60 -5.10
N TRP A 144 11.03 -0.70 -5.41
CA TRP A 144 11.22 -1.76 -4.42
C TRP A 144 12.62 -1.68 -3.79
N MET A 145 12.68 -1.73 -2.45
CA MET A 145 13.94 -1.72 -1.69
C MET A 145 14.88 -0.55 -2.03
N ALA A 146 14.28 0.63 -2.30
CA ALA A 146 14.99 1.87 -2.53
C ALA A 146 15.56 2.48 -1.24
N ASP A 147 14.91 2.24 -0.10
CA ASP A 147 15.43 2.59 1.22
C ASP A 147 15.49 1.35 2.13
N ARG A 148 16.68 0.75 2.24
CA ARG A 148 16.91 -0.44 3.08
C ARG A 148 17.25 -0.11 4.53
N SER A 149 17.20 1.17 4.93
CA SER A 149 17.39 1.53 6.33
C SER A 149 16.27 0.96 7.19
N GLU A 150 16.53 0.77 8.48
CA GLU A 150 15.52 0.35 9.46
C GLU A 150 14.27 1.23 9.41
N LYS A 151 14.48 2.55 9.21
CA LYS A 151 13.40 3.52 9.03
C LYS A 151 12.60 3.26 7.76
N GLY A 152 13.27 3.06 6.61
CA GLY A 152 12.61 2.79 5.33
C GLY A 152 11.79 1.50 5.36
N LEU A 153 12.34 0.44 5.95
CA LEU A 153 11.65 -0.83 6.16
C LEU A 153 10.43 -0.66 7.08
N SER A 154 10.60 0.04 8.20
CA SER A 154 9.52 0.26 9.18
C SER A 154 8.40 1.16 8.64
N GLN A 155 8.72 2.11 7.77
CA GLN A 155 7.76 3.08 7.23
C GLN A 155 7.01 2.55 6.02
N SER A 156 7.71 1.89 5.10
CA SER A 156 7.18 1.56 3.78
C SER A 156 7.68 0.21 3.21
N ALA A 157 8.17 -0.71 4.04
CA ALA A 157 8.82 -1.94 3.59
C ALA A 157 9.98 -1.68 2.61
N GLY A 158 10.64 -0.52 2.76
CA GLY A 158 11.72 -0.06 1.91
C GLY A 158 11.30 0.43 0.52
N ILE A 159 9.98 0.60 0.30
CA ILE A 159 9.44 1.13 -0.95
C ILE A 159 9.55 2.66 -0.93
N MET A 160 10.06 3.23 -2.01
CA MET A 160 9.99 4.67 -2.28
C MET A 160 9.24 4.93 -3.58
N VAL A 161 8.84 6.17 -3.83
CA VAL A 161 8.05 6.54 -5.01
C VAL A 161 8.69 7.70 -5.76
N ASN A 162 8.61 7.64 -7.09
CA ASN A 162 8.92 8.78 -7.95
C ASN A 162 7.66 9.59 -8.24
N TYR A 163 7.70 10.88 -7.90
CA TYR A 163 6.71 11.86 -8.37
C TYR A 163 7.31 12.67 -9.51
N VAL A 164 6.62 12.75 -10.64
CA VAL A 164 7.11 13.44 -11.84
C VAL A 164 6.32 14.73 -12.09
N TYR A 165 7.05 15.81 -12.33
CA TYR A 165 6.53 17.12 -12.71
C TYR A 165 6.84 17.37 -14.19
N LYS A 166 5.79 17.32 -15.01
CA LYS A 166 5.84 17.67 -16.44
C LYS A 166 5.34 19.10 -16.59
N LEU A 167 6.20 20.02 -17.04
CA LEU A 167 5.91 21.46 -17.06
C LEU A 167 4.55 21.80 -17.70
N ASP A 168 4.21 21.10 -18.78
CA ASP A 168 3.00 21.37 -19.57
C ASP A 168 1.69 20.93 -18.89
N SER A 169 1.76 20.13 -17.81
CA SER A 169 0.58 19.57 -17.15
C SER A 169 0.49 19.88 -15.65
N ILE A 170 1.42 20.67 -15.08
CA ILE A 170 1.45 20.93 -13.63
C ILE A 170 0.13 21.58 -13.17
N GLU A 171 -0.30 22.65 -13.84
CA GLU A 171 -1.48 23.42 -13.44
C GLU A 171 -2.76 22.58 -13.54
N GLU A 172 -2.93 21.86 -14.65
CA GLU A 172 -4.08 20.98 -14.85
C GLU A 172 -4.13 19.87 -13.78
N ASN A 173 -3.00 19.20 -13.52
CA ASN A 173 -2.90 18.16 -12.51
C ASN A 173 -3.21 18.71 -11.11
N ALA A 174 -2.65 19.86 -10.75
CA ALA A 174 -2.86 20.50 -9.45
C ALA A 174 -4.34 20.89 -9.27
N GLN A 175 -4.95 21.50 -10.29
CA GLN A 175 -6.35 21.90 -10.27
C GLN A 175 -7.28 20.69 -10.18
N SER A 176 -7.00 19.62 -10.93
CA SER A 176 -7.76 18.37 -10.89
C SER A 176 -7.69 17.71 -9.51
N TYR A 177 -6.48 17.62 -8.93
CA TYR A 177 -6.29 17.10 -7.58
C TYR A 177 -6.97 17.98 -6.53
N PHE A 178 -6.88 19.31 -6.64
CA PHE A 178 -7.49 20.25 -5.70
C PHE A 178 -9.03 20.20 -5.73
N SER A 179 -9.64 20.17 -6.91
CA SER A 179 -11.10 20.18 -7.07
C SER A 179 -11.74 18.83 -6.78
N THR A 180 -11.21 17.73 -7.32
CA THR A 180 -11.87 16.42 -7.28
C THR A 180 -11.14 15.37 -6.44
N GLY A 181 -9.86 15.60 -6.10
CA GLY A 181 -9.02 14.58 -5.46
C GLY A 181 -8.54 13.49 -6.43
N ARG A 182 -8.71 13.70 -7.74
CA ARG A 182 -8.19 12.83 -8.80
C ARG A 182 -6.67 12.79 -8.74
N ILE A 183 -6.12 11.59 -8.76
CA ILE A 183 -4.67 11.35 -8.76
C ILE A 183 -4.27 10.87 -10.14
N ASN A 184 -3.37 11.60 -10.79
CA ASN A 184 -2.76 11.17 -12.04
C ASN A 184 -1.58 10.25 -11.71
N ALA A 185 -1.53 9.08 -12.35
CA ALA A 185 -0.52 8.07 -12.11
C ALA A 185 -0.20 7.30 -13.40
N ALA A 186 1.02 6.76 -13.49
CA ALA A 186 1.44 5.93 -14.61
C ALA A 186 0.58 4.66 -14.74
N GLU A 187 0.42 4.19 -15.97
CA GLU A 187 -0.43 3.04 -16.30
C GLU A 187 -0.01 1.77 -15.55
N ASP A 188 1.28 1.55 -15.34
CA ASP A 188 1.81 0.40 -14.60
C ASP A 188 1.25 0.32 -13.17
N LEU A 189 1.12 1.46 -12.49
CA LEU A 189 0.55 1.52 -11.14
C LEU A 189 -0.96 1.31 -11.18
N GLN A 190 -1.63 1.81 -12.22
CA GLN A 190 -3.06 1.55 -12.41
C GLN A 190 -3.33 0.07 -12.69
N ARG A 191 -2.44 -0.62 -13.41
CA ARG A 191 -2.53 -2.06 -13.64
C ARG A 191 -2.35 -2.87 -12.36
N LEU A 192 -1.49 -2.44 -11.44
CA LEU A 192 -1.33 -3.10 -10.14
C LEU A 192 -2.65 -3.11 -9.35
N ILE A 193 -3.37 -1.98 -9.29
CA ILE A 193 -4.61 -1.90 -8.51
C ILE A 193 -5.79 -2.65 -9.14
N GLN A 194 -5.78 -2.89 -10.46
CA GLN A 194 -6.82 -3.65 -11.17
C GLN A 194 -6.75 -5.17 -10.90
N GLN A 195 -5.69 -5.65 -10.26
CA GLN A 195 -5.51 -7.07 -9.90
C GLN A 195 -6.22 -7.44 -8.58
N THR A 196 -7.03 -6.55 -8.01
CA THR A 196 -7.81 -6.77 -6.77
C THR A 196 -9.26 -7.04 -7.13
#